data_AF-A0A357V2Y4-F1
#
_entry.id   AF-A0A357V2Y4-F1
#
_cell.length_a   1.000
_cell.length_b   1.000
_cell.length_c   1.000
_cell.angle_alpha   90.00
_cell.angle_beta   90.00
_cell.angle_gamma   90.00
#
_symmetry.space_group_name_H-M   'P 1'
#
loop_
_entity.id
_entity.type
_entity.pdbx_description
1 polymer ?
#
loop_
_entity_poly.entity_id
_entity_poly.type
_entity_poly.pdbx_seq_one_letter_code
_entity_poly.pdbx_strand_id
1 'polypeptide(L)'
;HLVQLMDIVETDRETVSSLLEVYLSSLSARMNEIMKVLTIIATIFIPLGFFAGLWGMNFDRAASPFNMPELGWRYGYPAALAIMAAIALGLVYYFKRKGWMGGGARPKRRPRR
;
A
#
# COMPACT_ATOMS: atom_id res chain seq x y z
N HIS A 1 10.31 40.26 -38.68
CA HIS A 1 11.37 39.59 -37.90
C HIS A 1 11.21 39.75 -36.38
N LEU A 2 11.11 40.95 -35.80
CA LEU A 2 10.93 41.11 -34.35
C LEU A 2 9.62 40.53 -33.79
N VAL A 3 8.49 40.77 -34.46
CA VAL A 3 7.18 40.19 -34.07
C VAL A 3 7.24 38.67 -34.05
N GLN A 4 7.82 38.08 -35.10
CA GLN A 4 7.98 36.64 -35.23
C GLN A 4 8.90 36.03 -34.15
N LEU A 5 9.95 36.75 -33.73
CA LEU A 5 10.77 36.35 -32.58
C LEU A 5 9.98 36.42 -31.27
N MET A 6 9.11 37.42 -31.12
CA MET A 6 8.24 37.56 -29.95
C MET A 6 7.24 36.40 -29.86
N ASP A 7 6.62 36.02 -30.98
CA ASP A 7 5.70 34.88 -31.05
C ASP A 7 6.40 33.55 -30.72
N ILE A 8 7.64 33.36 -31.17
CA ILE A 8 8.44 32.17 -30.83
C ILE A 8 8.74 32.14 -29.33
N VAL A 9 9.13 33.27 -28.74
CA VAL A 9 9.40 33.34 -27.30
C VAL A 9 8.13 33.06 -26.48
N GLU A 10 6.97 33.57 -26.90
CA GLU A 10 5.71 33.30 -26.22
C GLU A 10 5.35 31.80 -26.29
N THR A 11 5.50 31.21 -27.48
CA THR A 11 5.28 29.77 -27.69
C THR A 11 6.24 28.92 -26.86
N ASP A 12 7.52 29.32 -26.77
CA ASP A 12 8.51 28.65 -25.93
C ASP A 12 8.13 28.75 -24.44
N ARG A 13 7.61 29.88 -23.97
CA ARG A 13 7.13 30.00 -22.58
C ARG A 13 5.94 29.10 -22.30
N GLU A 14 4.98 29.03 -23.21
CA GLU A 14 3.82 28.13 -23.08
C GLU A 14 4.26 26.67 -23.06
N THR A 15 5.16 26.27 -23.97
CA THR A 15 5.68 24.89 -23.99
C THR A 15 6.45 24.55 -22.73
N VAL A 16 7.32 25.43 -22.24
CA VAL A 16 8.04 25.23 -20.96
C VAL A 16 7.07 25.09 -19.79
N SER A 17 6.02 25.92 -19.73
CA SER A 17 4.98 25.81 -18.70
C SER A 17 4.27 24.46 -18.76
N SER A 18 3.88 24.03 -19.97
CA SER A 18 3.23 22.72 -20.18
C SER A 18 4.12 21.55 -19.79
N LEU A 19 5.44 21.63 -20.06
CA LEU A 19 6.41 20.61 -19.66
C LEU A 19 6.56 20.55 -18.14
N LEU A 20 6.57 21.71 -17.48
CA LEU A 20 6.62 21.80 -16.02
C LEU A 20 5.38 21.15 -15.40
N GLU A 21 4.19 21.42 -15.94
CA GLU A 21 2.95 20.79 -15.50
C GLU A 21 2.99 19.26 -15.66
N VAL A 22 3.46 18.76 -16.80
CA VAL A 22 3.63 17.31 -17.04
C VAL A 22 4.67 16.71 -16.09
N TYR A 23 5.75 17.42 -15.81
CA TYR A 23 6.78 16.99 -14.87
C TYR A 23 6.24 16.88 -13.45
N LEU A 24 5.52 17.89 -12.97
CA LEU A 24 4.87 17.88 -11.65
C LEU A 24 3.81 16.78 -11.56
N SER A 25 3.04 16.57 -12.63
CA SER A 25 2.05 15.49 -12.71
C SER A 25 2.73 14.12 -12.61
N SER A 26 3.84 13.92 -13.32
CA SER A 26 4.63 12.69 -13.27
C SER A 26 5.26 12.47 -11.89
N LEU A 27 5.75 13.53 -11.25
CA LEU A 27 6.27 13.47 -9.88
C LEU A 27 5.20 13.06 -8.88
N SER A 28 4.00 13.65 -8.99
CA SER A 28 2.85 13.30 -8.16
C SER A 28 2.40 11.84 -8.38
N ALA A 29 2.37 11.38 -9.64
CA ALA A 29 2.07 9.98 -9.96
C ALA A 29 3.09 9.02 -9.32
N ARG A 30 4.39 9.34 -9.39
CA ARG A 30 5.44 8.57 -8.74
C ARG A 30 5.30 8.55 -7.22
N MET A 31 4.99 9.69 -6.60
CA MET A 31 4.75 9.72 -5.14
C MET A 31 3.54 8.89 -4.74
N ASN A 32 2.46 8.93 -5.53
CA ASN A 32 1.30 8.08 -5.28
C ASN A 32 1.66 6.58 -5.37
N GLU A 33 2.54 6.19 -6.29
CA GLU A 33 3.04 4.82 -6.38
C GLU A 33 3.92 4.43 -5.17
N ILE A 34 4.86 5.30 -4.78
CA ILE A 34 5.72 5.08 -3.60
C ILE A 34 4.86 4.94 -2.34
N MET A 35 3.89 5.82 -2.13
CA MET A 35 2.97 5.78 -0.98
C MET A 35 2.14 4.50 -0.98
N LYS A 36 1.66 4.03 -2.14
CA LYS A 36 0.97 2.74 -2.25
C LYS A 36 1.86 1.60 -1.80
N VAL A 37 3.10 1.53 -2.31
CA VAL A 37 4.04 0.46 -1.96
C VAL A 37 4.35 0.48 -0.45
N LEU A 38 4.68 1.64 0.11
CA LEU A 38 4.93 1.78 1.54
C LEU A 38 3.71 1.37 2.39
N THR A 39 2.51 1.79 1.99
CA THR A 39 1.27 1.46 2.70
C THR A 39 0.99 -0.04 2.64
N ILE A 40 1.19 -0.68 1.49
CA ILE A 40 1.02 -2.14 1.34
C ILE A 40 1.98 -2.89 2.27
N ILE A 41 3.26 -2.49 2.31
CA ILE A 41 4.24 -3.08 3.21
C ILE A 41 3.78 -2.87 4.66
N ALA A 42 3.46 -1.64 5.06
CA ALA A 42 3.02 -1.33 6.44
C ALA A 42 1.75 -2.11 6.84
N THR A 43 0.74 -2.20 5.97
CA THR A 43 -0.50 -2.94 6.27
C THR A 43 -0.31 -4.44 6.39
N ILE A 44 0.77 -5.02 5.85
CA ILE A 44 1.17 -6.41 6.10
C ILE A 44 1.95 -6.52 7.41
N PHE A 45 2.90 -5.60 7.66
CA PHE A 45 3.77 -5.63 8.83
C PHE A 45 3.08 -5.24 10.15
N ILE A 46 2.10 -4.33 10.14
CA ILE A 46 1.38 -3.89 11.35
C ILE A 46 0.63 -5.05 12.03
N PRO A 47 -0.27 -5.78 11.33
CA PRO A 47 -0.96 -6.91 11.96
C PRO A 47 0.05 -7.99 12.35
N LEU A 48 1.01 -8.31 11.47
CA LEU A 48 2.03 -9.34 11.74
C LEU A 48 2.91 -8.99 12.94
N GLY A 49 3.26 -7.72 13.11
CA GLY A 49 4.02 -7.19 14.25
C GLY A 49 3.22 -7.10 15.54
N PHE A 50 1.96 -6.67 15.49
CA PHE A 50 1.03 -6.72 16.63
C PHE A 50 0.91 -8.15 17.17
N PHE A 51 0.80 -9.07 16.23
CA PHE A 51 0.71 -10.49 16.48
C PHE A 51 2.00 -11.10 17.04
N ALA A 52 3.16 -10.76 16.46
CA ALA A 52 4.47 -11.10 17.01
C ALA A 52 4.71 -10.49 18.39
N GLY A 53 4.17 -9.30 18.68
CA GLY A 53 4.22 -8.68 20.01
C GLY A 53 3.34 -9.40 21.04
N LEU A 54 2.12 -9.80 20.64
CA LEU A 54 1.17 -10.52 21.48
C LEU A 54 1.70 -11.89 21.93
N TRP A 55 2.55 -12.55 21.13
CA TRP A 55 3.17 -13.84 21.46
C TRP A 55 4.66 -13.76 21.84
N GLY A 56 5.33 -12.66 21.48
CA GLY A 56 6.71 -12.35 21.87
C GLY A 56 6.82 -11.85 23.31
N MET A 57 5.75 -11.25 23.84
CA MET A 57 5.46 -11.30 25.27
C MET A 57 5.10 -12.76 25.58
N ASN A 58 6.13 -13.55 25.91
CA ASN A 58 6.00 -14.93 26.35
C ASN A 58 4.73 -15.11 27.19
N PHE A 59 3.82 -15.96 26.74
CA PHE A 59 2.94 -16.68 27.66
C PHE A 59 3.81 -17.64 28.46
N ASP A 60 4.65 -17.06 29.30
CA ASP A 60 5.38 -17.78 30.33
C ASP A 60 4.32 -18.27 31.32
N ARG A 61 4.35 -19.56 31.64
CA ARG A 61 3.39 -20.20 32.55
C ARG A 61 3.42 -19.59 33.97
N ALA A 62 4.36 -18.69 34.24
CA ALA A 62 4.63 -18.15 35.57
C ALA A 62 4.09 -16.72 35.84
N ALA A 63 3.70 -15.93 34.84
CA ALA A 63 3.50 -14.48 35.04
C ALA A 63 2.03 -13.99 35.19
N SER A 64 1.02 -14.83 34.95
CA SER A 64 -0.37 -14.41 35.12
C SER A 64 -1.26 -15.57 35.61
N PRO A 65 -1.78 -15.51 36.86
CA PRO A 65 -2.77 -16.46 37.38
C PRO A 65 -4.10 -16.44 36.62
N PHE A 66 -4.32 -15.42 35.78
CA PHE A 66 -5.48 -15.24 34.92
C PHE A 66 -5.21 -15.65 33.46
N ASN A 67 -4.11 -16.35 33.19
CA ASN A 67 -3.87 -16.97 31.90
C ASN A 67 -4.77 -18.21 31.72
N MET A 68 -6.00 -17.95 31.27
CA MET A 68 -7.00 -18.85 30.68
C MET A 68 -6.92 -20.36 31.03
N PRO A 69 -7.93 -20.92 31.73
CA PRO A 69 -8.03 -22.36 32.06
C PRO A 69 -8.29 -23.30 30.86
N GLU A 70 -8.16 -22.84 29.62
CA GLU A 70 -8.38 -23.65 28.41
C GLU A 70 -7.09 -24.31 27.88
N LEU A 71 -5.98 -24.22 28.63
CA LEU A 71 -4.72 -24.95 28.40
C LEU A 71 -4.82 -26.47 28.68
N GLY A 72 -6.04 -27.03 28.70
CA GLY A 72 -6.29 -28.48 28.69
C GLY A 72 -6.47 -29.05 27.28
N TRP A 73 -6.63 -28.21 26.25
CA TRP A 73 -6.72 -28.67 24.86
C TRP A 73 -5.40 -28.48 24.12
N ARG A 74 -4.90 -29.61 23.62
CA ARG A 74 -3.70 -29.78 22.76
C ARG A 74 -3.68 -28.88 21.50
N TYR A 75 -4.74 -28.11 21.25
CA TYR A 75 -4.99 -27.32 20.06
C TYR A 75 -5.06 -25.79 20.26
N GLY A 76 -4.83 -25.25 21.47
CA GLY A 76 -4.87 -23.79 21.70
C GLY A 76 -3.80 -23.02 20.90
N TYR A 77 -2.60 -23.58 20.80
CA TYR A 77 -1.49 -23.02 20.01
C TYR A 77 -1.79 -23.02 18.49
N PRO A 78 -2.24 -24.13 17.87
CA PRO A 78 -2.64 -24.12 16.46
C PRO A 78 -3.91 -23.30 16.16
N ALA A 79 -4.86 -23.17 17.10
CA ALA A 79 -6.04 -22.31 16.91
C ALA A 79 -5.66 -20.82 16.85
N ALA A 80 -4.73 -20.40 17.71
CA ALA A 80 -4.19 -19.04 17.69
C ALA A 80 -3.45 -18.75 16.37
N LEU A 81 -2.64 -19.70 15.89
CA LEU A 81 -2.00 -19.68 14.56
C LEU A 81 -3.01 -19.62 13.41
N ALA A 82 -4.12 -20.36 13.50
CA ALA A 82 -5.18 -20.34 12.49
C ALA A 82 -5.89 -18.98 12.42
N ILE A 83 -6.11 -18.32 13.57
CA ILE A 83 -6.69 -16.96 13.61
C ILE A 83 -5.74 -15.93 12.99
N MET A 84 -4.43 -16.02 13.29
CA MET A 84 -3.43 -15.18 12.65
C MET A 84 -3.37 -15.38 11.14
N ALA A 85 -3.33 -16.64 10.70
CA ALA A 85 -3.34 -16.98 9.28
C ALA A 85 -4.63 -16.50 8.59
N ALA A 86 -5.79 -16.62 9.25
CA ALA A 86 -7.07 -16.16 8.73
C ALA A 86 -7.13 -14.63 8.59
N ILE A 87 -6.59 -13.87 9.54
CA ILE A 87 -6.55 -12.41 9.48
C ILE A 87 -5.53 -11.93 8.44
N ALA A 88 -4.36 -12.55 8.37
CA ALA A 88 -3.35 -12.26 7.34
C ALA A 88 -3.89 -12.56 5.94
N LEU A 89 -4.48 -13.74 5.73
CA LEU A 89 -5.11 -14.13 4.47
C LEU A 89 -6.33 -13.25 4.14
N GLY A 90 -7.13 -12.88 5.14
CA GLY A 90 -8.26 -11.97 4.98
C GLY A 90 -7.85 -10.59 4.50
N LEU A 91 -6.78 -10.03 5.08
CA LEU A 91 -6.21 -8.74 4.67
C LEU A 91 -5.57 -8.81 3.28
N VAL A 92 -4.78 -9.86 2.99
CA VAL A 92 -4.19 -10.08 1.66
C VAL A 92 -5.27 -10.26 0.59
N TYR A 93 -6.32 -11.04 0.89
CA TYR A 93 -7.45 -11.24 -0.01
C TYR A 93 -8.25 -9.95 -0.22
N TYR A 94 -8.47 -9.17 0.84
CA TYR A 94 -9.14 -7.87 0.74
C TYR A 94 -8.34 -6.89 -0.14
N PHE A 95 -7.02 -6.80 0.05
CA PHE A 95 -6.13 -5.97 -0.78
C PHE A 95 -6.10 -6.41 -2.24
N LYS A 96 -6.07 -7.73 -2.48
CA LYS A 96 -6.14 -8.31 -3.83
C LYS A 96 -7.50 -8.02 -4.49
N ARG A 97 -8.60 -8.15 -3.76
CA ARG A 97 -9.96 -7.88 -4.26
C ARG A 97 -10.21 -6.39 -4.51
N LYS A 98 -9.58 -5.49 -3.74
CA LYS A 98 -9.61 -4.04 -3.99
C LYS A 98 -8.78 -3.62 -5.21
N GLY A 99 -8.13 -4.55 -5.91
CA GLY A 99 -7.46 -4.29 -7.19
C GLY A 99 -6.14 -3.52 -7.05
N TRP A 100 -5.58 -3.37 -5.85
CA TRP A 100 -4.39 -2.55 -5.65
C TRP A 100 -3.09 -3.19 -6.17
N MET A 101 -3.09 -4.52 -6.34
CA MET A 101 -2.01 -5.28 -6.98
C MET A 101 -2.29 -5.62 -8.45
N GLY A 102 -3.43 -5.19 -8.99
CA GLY A 102 -3.87 -5.47 -10.37
C GLY A 102 -3.59 -4.31 -11.31
N GLY A 103 -2.30 -4.16 -11.67
CA GLY A 103 -1.81 -3.61 -12.92
C GLY A 103 -2.51 -2.38 -13.51
N GLY A 104 -1.83 -1.23 -13.39
CA GLY A 104 -1.68 -0.25 -14.45
C GLY A 104 -2.96 0.43 -14.94
N ALA A 105 -3.02 1.74 -14.75
CA ALA A 105 -3.89 2.59 -15.54
C ALA A 105 -3.73 2.25 -17.04
N ARG A 106 -4.62 1.44 -17.61
CA ARG A 106 -4.72 1.29 -19.05
C ARG A 106 -5.29 2.62 -19.53
N PRO A 107 -4.55 3.45 -20.27
CA PRO A 107 -5.14 4.63 -20.86
C PRO A 107 -6.21 4.11 -21.82
N LYS A 108 -7.46 4.47 -21.52
CA LYS A 108 -8.62 4.16 -22.34
C LYS A 108 -8.35 4.81 -23.69
N ARG A 109 -7.85 4.04 -24.67
CA ARG A 109 -7.64 4.50 -26.05
C ARG A 109 -8.98 5.07 -26.51
N ARG A 110 -9.08 6.40 -26.60
CA ARG A 110 -10.22 7.05 -27.24
C ARG A 110 -10.26 6.54 -28.68
N PRO A 111 -11.41 6.07 -29.20
CA PRO A 111 -11.53 5.84 -30.62
C PRO A 111 -11.39 7.21 -31.31
N ARG A 112 -10.36 7.35 -32.16
CA ARG A 112 -10.31 8.43 -33.15
C ARG A 112 -11.52 8.25 -34.07
N ARG A 113 -12.45 9.19 -34.03
CA ARG A 113 -13.30 9.54 -35.16
C ARG A 113 -12.87 10.93 -35.63
#